data_AF-A0A5B9PS92-F1
#
_entry.id   AF-A0A5B9PS92-F1
#
_cell.length_a   1.000
_cell.length_b   1.000
_cell.length_c   1.000
_cell.angle_alpha   90.00
_cell.angle_beta   90.00
_cell.angle_gamma   90.00
#
_symmetry.space_group_name_H-M   'P 1'
#
loop_
_entity.id
_entity.type
_entity.pdbx_description
1 polymer ?
#
loop_
_entity_poly.entity_id
_entity_poly.type
_entity_poly.pdbx_seq_one_letter_code
_entity_poly.pdbx_strand_id
1 'polypeptide(L)' 'MKYRYIFTGLTQAGILTAVVASVAFAFASPAPGQNQEPDAPRIAWYATLESGLAEAERSNRPILFTSAAPQCLGVSGIW' A
#
# COMPACT_ATOMS: atom_id res chain seq x y z
N MET A 1 -34.50 23.39 28.67
CA MET A 1 -33.26 23.49 27.85
C MET A 1 -32.18 22.46 28.22
N LYS A 2 -32.47 21.36 28.95
CA LYS A 2 -31.45 20.41 29.45
C LYS A 2 -31.27 19.16 28.56
N TYR A 3 -32.25 18.86 27.70
CA TYR A 3 -32.26 17.68 26.83
C TYR A 3 -31.48 17.84 25.50
N ARG A 4 -31.13 19.09 25.13
CA ARG A 4 -30.47 19.40 23.84
C ARG A 4 -28.96 19.08 23.82
N TYR A 5 -28.31 18.98 24.99
CA TYR A 5 -26.88 18.61 25.09
C TYR A 5 -26.66 17.09 25.14
N ILE A 6 -27.67 16.31 25.52
CA ILE A 6 -27.56 14.85 25.67
C ILE A 6 -27.65 14.16 24.30
N PHE A 7 -28.49 14.68 23.39
CA PHE A 7 -28.66 14.11 22.05
C PHE A 7 -27.42 14.31 21.16
N THR A 8 -26.74 15.46 21.27
CA THR A 8 -25.52 15.78 20.52
C THR A 8 -24.29 15.02 21.02
N GLY A 9 -24.24 14.69 22.33
CA GLY A 9 -23.14 13.92 22.91
C GLY A 9 -23.11 12.46 22.44
N LEU A 10 -24.28 11.86 22.21
CA LEU A 10 -24.40 10.47 21.73
C LEU A 10 -23.94 10.34 20.27
N THR A 11 -24.20 11.35 19.43
CA THR A 11 -23.73 11.39 18.04
C THR A 11 -22.22 11.64 17.93
N GLN A 12 -21.64 12.46 18.83
CA GLN A 12 -20.21 12.74 18.82
C GLN A 12 -19.36 11.53 19.26
N ALA A 13 -19.82 10.77 20.25
CA ALA A 13 -19.17 9.55 20.69
C ALA A 13 -19.16 8.47 19.59
N GLY A 14 -20.25 8.33 18.82
CA GLY A 14 -20.34 7.38 17.71
C GLY A 14 -19.45 7.72 16.51
N ILE A 15 -19.28 9.01 16.21
CA ILE A 15 -18.36 9.46 15.15
C ILE A 15 -16.91 9.21 15.56
N LEU A 16 -16.54 9.50 16.81
CA LEU A 16 -15.18 9.27 17.31
C LEU A 16 -14.79 7.79 17.27
N THR A 17 -15.67 6.88 17.68
CA THR A 17 -15.39 5.43 17.61
C THR A 17 -15.28 4.93 16.18
N ALA A 18 -16.12 5.42 15.26
CA ALA A 18 -16.02 5.07 13.84
C ALA A 18 -14.70 5.54 13.22
N VAL A 19 -14.26 6.77 13.53
CA VAL A 19 -12.97 7.31 13.05
C VAL A 19 -11.79 6.50 13.61
N VAL A 20 -11.77 6.22 14.91
CA VAL A 20 -10.70 5.42 15.53
C VAL A 20 -10.65 4.00 14.94
N ALA A 21 -11.79 3.36 14.73
CA ALA A 21 -11.85 2.03 14.13
C ALA A 21 -11.34 2.02 12.67
N SER A 22 -11.68 3.05 11.90
CA SER A 22 -11.23 3.19 10.50
C SER A 22 -9.72 3.35 10.40
N VAL A 23 -9.13 4.14 11.30
CA VAL A 23 -7.68 4.35 11.38
C VAL A 23 -6.97 3.07 11.81
N ALA A 24 -7.47 2.37 12.83
CA ALA A 24 -6.87 1.11 13.31
C ALA A 24 -6.83 0.03 12.20
N PHE A 25 -7.85 -0.04 11.35
CA PHE A 25 -7.90 -1.02 10.25
C PHE A 25 -6.83 -0.77 9.17
N ALA A 26 -6.51 0.50 8.88
CA ALA A 26 -5.46 0.84 7.91
C ALA A 26 -4.05 0.39 8.37
N PHE A 27 -3.78 0.43 9.68
CA PHE A 27 -2.47 0.04 10.23
C PHE A 27 -2.34 -1.44 10.57
N ALA A 28 -3.45 -2.17 10.70
CA ALA A 28 -3.45 -3.60 10.99
C ALA A 28 -3.24 -4.50 9.75
N SER A 29 -3.03 -3.89 8.57
CA SER A 29 -2.77 -4.66 7.35
C SER A 29 -1.45 -5.44 7.48
N PRO A 30 -1.45 -6.78 7.37
CA PRO A 30 -0.23 -7.56 7.41
C PRO A 30 0.69 -7.16 6.25
N ALA A 31 1.98 -6.98 6.55
CA ALA A 31 2.96 -6.67 5.52
C ALA A 31 2.98 -7.81 4.46
N PRO A 32 2.87 -7.50 3.15
CA PRO A 32 2.98 -8.52 2.13
C PRO A 32 4.40 -9.12 2.14
N GLY A 33 4.50 -10.47 2.11
CA GLY A 33 5.78 -11.17 1.87
C GLY A 33 6.33 -12.09 2.96
N GLN A 34 5.52 -12.57 3.91
CA GLN A 34 6.04 -13.42 5.01
C GLN A 34 6.26 -14.90 4.64
N ASN A 35 5.88 -15.33 3.43
CA ASN A 35 6.05 -16.71 2.93
C ASN A 35 6.95 -16.72 1.69
N GLN A 36 8.25 -16.47 1.86
CA GLN A 36 9.21 -16.42 0.74
C GLN A 36 10.06 -17.70 0.72
N GLU A 37 10.05 -18.41 -0.41
CA GLU A 37 10.94 -19.54 -0.65
C GLU A 37 12.38 -19.04 -0.83
N PRO A 38 13.39 -19.63 -0.17
CA PRO A 38 14.75 -19.06 -0.07
C PRO A 38 15.44 -18.79 -1.42
N ASP A 39 15.13 -19.59 -2.45
CA ASP A 39 15.88 -19.62 -3.70
C ASP A 39 15.13 -19.01 -4.90
N ALA A 40 13.94 -18.43 -4.69
CA ALA A 40 13.19 -17.80 -5.77
C ALA A 40 13.79 -16.41 -6.14
N PRO A 41 13.90 -16.06 -7.43
CA PRO A 41 14.31 -14.73 -7.85
C PRO A 41 13.42 -13.66 -7.21
N ARG A 42 14.04 -12.75 -6.45
CA ARG A 42 13.33 -11.77 -5.61
C ARG A 42 12.77 -10.57 -6.36
N ILE A 43 13.28 -10.29 -7.56
CA ILE A 43 12.88 -9.17 -8.41
C ILE A 43 12.67 -9.69 -9.82
N ALA A 44 11.48 -9.46 -10.38
CA ALA A 44 11.21 -9.66 -11.79
C ALA A 44 11.30 -8.30 -12.51
N TRP A 45 12.14 -8.23 -13.54
CA TRP A 45 12.34 -7.02 -14.33
C TRP A 45 11.48 -7.06 -15.60
N TYR A 46 10.77 -5.96 -15.87
CA TYR A 46 9.96 -5.77 -17.07
C TYR A 46 10.55 -4.61 -17.87
N ALA A 47 10.91 -4.86 -19.14
CA ALA A 47 11.59 -3.89 -19.98
C ALA A 47 10.68 -2.75 -20.44
N THR A 48 9.36 -2.94 -20.41
CA THR A 48 8.38 -1.92 -20.80
C THR A 48 7.34 -1.71 -19.71
N LEU A 49 6.82 -0.49 -19.63
CA LEU A 49 5.77 -0.15 -18.66
C LEU A 49 4.50 -0.99 -18.89
N GLU A 50 4.16 -1.27 -20.15
CA GLU A 50 2.97 -2.07 -20.50
C GLU A 50 3.06 -3.49 -19.94
N SER A 51 4.21 -4.15 -20.08
CA SER A 51 4.41 -5.50 -19.55
C SER A 51 4.41 -5.53 -18.01
N GLY A 52 4.98 -4.50 -17.37
CA GLY A 52 4.91 -4.36 -15.92
C GLY A 52 3.49 -4.15 -15.40
N LEU A 53 2.69 -3.32 -16.09
CA LEU A 53 1.29 -3.08 -15.73
C LEU A 53 0.42 -4.33 -15.94
N ALA A 54 0.63 -5.07 -17.02
CA ALA A 54 -0.08 -6.32 -17.26
C ALA A 54 0.18 -7.36 -16.15
N GLU A 55 1.42 -7.45 -15.65
CA GLU A 55 1.72 -8.30 -14.50
C GLU A 55 1.09 -7.77 -13.20
N ALA A 56 1.08 -6.46 -12.99
CA ALA A 56 0.45 -5.83 -11.82
C ALA A 56 -1.03 -6.23 -11.73
N GLU A 57 -1.73 -6.17 -12.86
CA GLU A 57 -3.14 -6.55 -12.99
C GLU A 57 -3.33 -8.06 -12.77
N ARG A 58 -2.56 -8.89 -13.49
CA ARG A 58 -2.65 -10.36 -13.39
C ARG A 58 -2.41 -10.87 -11.98
N SER A 59 -1.46 -10.26 -11.28
CA SER A 59 -1.03 -10.69 -9.94
C SER A 59 -1.73 -9.97 -8.80
N ASN A 60 -2.47 -8.90 -9.08
CA ASN A 60 -3.05 -8.00 -8.09
C ASN A 60 -2.01 -7.51 -7.06
N ARG A 61 -0.78 -7.22 -7.53
CA ARG A 61 0.32 -6.70 -6.72
C ARG A 61 0.78 -5.35 -7.26
N PRO A 62 1.18 -4.40 -6.39
CA PRO A 62 1.80 -3.16 -6.84
C PRO A 62 3.13 -3.42 -7.55
N ILE A 63 3.50 -2.54 -8.48
CA ILE A 63 4.79 -2.53 -9.16
C ILE A 63 5.64 -1.35 -8.73
N LEU A 64 6.96 -1.53 -8.79
CA LEU A 64 7.93 -0.44 -8.68
C LEU A 64 8.36 -0.02 -10.08
N PHE A 65 7.96 1.19 -10.50
CA PHE A 65 8.46 1.78 -11.74
C PHE A 65 9.76 2.53 -11.47
N THR A 66 10.80 2.22 -12.25
CA THR A 66 12.10 2.86 -12.15
C THR A 66 12.56 3.30 -13.53
N SER A 67 12.98 4.56 -13.63
CA SER A 67 13.56 5.15 -14.83
C SER A 67 14.97 5.56 -14.49
N ALA A 68 15.94 4.83 -15.03
CA ALA A 68 17.35 5.13 -14.86
C ALA A 68 18.00 5.17 -16.24
N ALA A 69 18.96 6.07 -16.40
CA ALA A 69 19.75 6.14 -17.62
C ALA A 69 21.19 5.73 -17.27
N PRO A 70 21.84 4.86 -18.05
CA PRO A 70 23.18 4.34 -17.73
C PRO A 70 24.22 5.43 -17.49
N GLN A 71 24.07 6.59 -18.13
CA GLN A 71 24.96 7.75 -17.96
C GLN A 71 24.80 8.49 -16.62
N CYS A 72 23.72 8.23 -15.88
CA CYS A 72 23.44 8.88 -14.60
C CYS A 72 24.16 8.15 -13.46
N LEU A 73 25.46 8.44 -13.28
CA LEU A 73 26.24 8.23 -12.05
C LEU A 73 26.29 6.80 -11.47
N GLY A 74 26.43 5.77 -12.30
CA GLY A 74 26.98 4.47 -11.86
C GLY A 74 26.07 3.61 -10.98
N VAL A 75 24.75 3.72 -11.12
CA VAL A 75 23.80 2.83 -10.44
C VAL A 75 23.95 1.40 -10.97
N SER A 76 24.65 0.55 -10.23
CA SER A 76 24.89 -0.85 -10.60
C SER A 76 23.59 -1.66 -10.54
N GLY A 77 23.28 -2.41 -11.58
CA GLY A 77 22.16 -3.36 -11.61
C GLY A 77 20.90 -2.88 -12.33
N ILE A 78 20.97 -1.74 -13.03
CA ILE A 78 19.92 -1.23 -13.90
C ILE A 78 20.55 -0.98 -15.27
N TRP A 79 20.10 -1.69 -16.29
CA TRP A 79 20.64 -1.65 -17.65
C TRP A 79 19.56 -1.33 -18.67
#